data_AF-A0A843JTE1-F1
#
_entry.id   AF-A0A843JTE1-F1
#
_cell.length_a   1.000
_cell.length_b   1.000
_cell.length_c   1.000
_cell.angle_alpha   90.00
_cell.angle_beta   90.00
_cell.angle_gamma   90.00
#
_symmetry.space_group_name_H-M   'P 1'
#
loop_
_entity.id
_entity.type
_entity.pdbx_description
1 polymer ?
#
loop_
_entity_poly.entity_id
_entity_poly.type
_entity_poly.pdbx_seq_one_letter_code
_entity_poly.pdbx_strand_id
1 'polypeptide(L)'
;MEIKTITTDVLIIGSGGAGCRAAIEVSNQGKEALIVSKGLSFRSGCTGMAEGGYNAALGLVDPEDSVEAHIKDTLKGGSYLNDPKLVDILINESPDRLQDLEEYGALFDRQESGELNQRPFGGQTYRRTCFQGDRTGHEIMTALKEEIIKRGIKTVDEVMITALIKDDSDSILSKVIGAVGLDLKNNDIIYFQAKAVVLATGGAGQLFPVTSNTTQKNGDGFALA
;
A
#
# COMPACT_ATOMS: atom_id res chain seq x y z
N MET A 1 32.84 13.89 -0.38
CA MET A 1 31.41 14.19 -0.62
C MET A 1 30.71 14.10 0.72
N GLU A 2 30.01 15.15 1.11
CA GLU A 2 29.18 15.14 2.32
C GLU A 2 27.88 14.41 1.97
N ILE A 3 27.64 13.24 2.60
CA ILE A 3 26.44 12.44 2.34
C ILE A 3 25.31 13.00 3.21
N LYS A 4 24.26 13.51 2.57
CA LYS A 4 23.06 13.96 3.28
C LYS A 4 22.45 12.79 4.04
N THR A 5 22.31 12.93 5.35
CA THR A 5 21.71 11.90 6.20
C THR A 5 20.35 12.35 6.71
N ILE A 6 19.35 11.49 6.59
CA ILE A 6 18.00 11.68 7.14
C ILE A 6 17.72 10.52 8.09
N THR A 7 17.32 10.83 9.32
CA THR A 7 17.00 9.82 10.34
C THR A 7 15.49 9.73 10.55
N THR A 8 14.99 8.53 10.78
CA THR A 8 13.58 8.26 11.11
C THR A 8 13.47 6.99 11.96
N ASP A 9 12.32 6.76 12.62
CA ASP A 9 12.08 5.47 13.26
C ASP A 9 11.80 4.40 12.19
N VAL A 10 10.90 4.69 11.24
CA VAL A 10 10.50 3.76 10.18
C VAL A 10 10.58 4.43 8.81
N LEU A 11 11.44 3.90 7.95
CA LEU A 11 11.53 4.30 6.54
C LEU A 11 10.58 3.45 5.70
N ILE A 12 9.72 4.10 4.93
CA ILE A 12 8.74 3.45 4.06
C ILE A 12 9.09 3.77 2.61
N ILE A 13 9.49 2.75 1.86
CA ILE A 13 9.95 2.89 0.48
C ILE A 13 8.77 2.62 -0.46
N GLY A 14 8.14 3.71 -0.89
CA GLY A 14 6.99 3.72 -1.80
C GLY A 14 5.78 4.45 -1.21
N SER A 15 5.21 5.37 -1.99
CA SER A 15 4.06 6.21 -1.61
C SER A 15 2.72 5.72 -2.20
N GLY A 16 2.59 4.41 -2.45
CA GLY A 16 1.32 3.80 -2.87
C GLY A 16 0.38 3.56 -1.68
N GLY A 17 -0.78 2.92 -1.92
CA GLY A 17 -1.77 2.67 -0.86
C GLY A 17 -1.19 1.92 0.35
N ALA A 18 -0.41 0.86 0.10
CA ALA A 18 0.25 0.10 1.16
C ALA A 18 1.23 0.94 1.98
N GLY A 19 2.07 1.74 1.32
CA GLY A 19 3.06 2.59 2.01
C GLY A 19 2.41 3.70 2.82
N CYS A 20 1.37 4.34 2.28
CA CYS A 20 0.62 5.36 3.01
C CYS A 20 -0.10 4.77 4.23
N ARG A 21 -0.79 3.62 4.08
CA ARG A 21 -1.47 2.98 5.21
C ARG A 21 -0.49 2.50 6.29
N ALA A 22 0.69 2.00 5.89
CA ALA A 22 1.75 1.64 6.82
C ALA A 22 2.26 2.87 7.60
N ALA A 23 2.45 4.01 6.93
CA ALA A 23 2.91 5.23 7.58
C ALA A 23 1.90 5.79 8.59
N ILE A 24 0.60 5.72 8.25
CA ILE A 24 -0.48 6.07 9.17
C ILE A 24 -0.43 5.17 10.42
N GLU A 25 -0.20 3.87 10.24
CA GLU A 25 -0.09 2.95 11.38
C GLU A 25 1.12 3.23 12.26
N VAL A 26 2.30 3.47 11.66
CA VAL A 26 3.50 3.87 12.40
C VAL A 26 3.23 5.14 13.23
N SER A 27 2.51 6.10 12.66
CA SER A 27 2.09 7.31 13.35
C SER A 27 1.09 7.03 14.50
N ASN A 28 0.13 6.12 14.33
CA ASN A 28 -0.78 5.67 15.40
C ASN A 28 -0.01 5.11 16.60
N GLN A 29 1.12 4.44 16.35
CA GLN A 29 2.01 3.89 17.39
C GLN A 29 2.95 4.94 18.01
N GLY A 30 2.79 6.23 17.66
CA GLY A 30 3.60 7.34 18.18
C GLY A 30 5.06 7.31 17.71
N LYS A 31 5.34 6.71 16.55
CA LYS A 31 6.68 6.65 15.94
C LYS A 31 6.79 7.57 14.73
N GLU A 32 8.01 8.03 14.43
CA GLU A 32 8.24 8.84 13.22
C GLU A 32 8.26 7.94 11.98
N ALA A 33 7.33 8.19 11.06
CA ALA A 33 7.33 7.61 9.73
C ALA A 33 7.91 8.59 8.71
N LEU A 34 8.74 8.08 7.80
CA LEU A 34 9.21 8.81 6.62
C LEU A 34 8.89 8.00 5.37
N ILE A 35 8.10 8.57 4.46
CA ILE A 35 7.84 7.97 3.15
C ILE A 35 8.88 8.49 2.17
N VAL A 36 9.54 7.61 1.44
CA VAL A 36 10.38 7.97 0.28
C VAL A 36 9.75 7.42 -1.00
N SER A 37 9.65 8.25 -2.03
CA SER A 37 9.08 7.87 -3.31
C SER A 37 10.00 8.25 -4.46
N LYS A 38 10.09 7.33 -5.43
CA LYS A 38 10.83 7.53 -6.68
C LYS A 38 10.19 8.58 -7.59
N GLY A 39 8.89 8.85 -7.42
CA GLY A 39 8.19 9.93 -8.11
C GLY A 39 7.56 10.89 -7.11
N LEU A 40 6.61 11.69 -7.59
CA LEU A 40 5.80 12.56 -6.72
C LEU A 40 4.92 11.71 -5.80
N SER A 41 4.93 11.98 -4.50
CA SER A 41 4.12 11.24 -3.54
C SER A 41 2.63 11.34 -3.87
N PHE A 42 1.90 10.26 -3.62
CA PHE A 42 0.45 10.11 -3.86
C PHE A 42 0.00 10.20 -5.34
N ARG A 43 0.88 10.59 -6.27
CA ARG A 43 0.61 10.68 -7.71
C ARG A 43 1.31 9.60 -8.50
N SER A 44 2.52 9.24 -8.08
CA SER A 44 3.29 8.16 -8.68
C SER A 44 2.80 6.78 -8.23
N GLY A 45 2.98 5.76 -9.08
CA GLY A 45 2.55 4.40 -8.81
C GLY A 45 1.26 4.01 -9.53
N CYS A 46 0.62 2.93 -9.06
CA CYS A 46 -0.55 2.33 -9.72
C CYS A 46 -1.83 2.35 -8.91
N THR A 47 -1.76 2.56 -7.59
CA THR A 47 -2.95 2.51 -6.72
C THR A 47 -4.02 3.49 -7.17
N GLY A 48 -3.65 4.72 -7.55
CA GLY A 48 -4.60 5.73 -8.04
C GLY A 48 -5.28 5.38 -9.36
N MET A 49 -4.79 4.38 -10.09
CA MET A 49 -5.37 3.89 -11.36
C MET A 49 -6.22 2.63 -11.16
N ALA A 50 -6.37 2.13 -9.92
CA ALA A 50 -7.26 1.02 -9.65
C ALA A 50 -8.72 1.47 -9.79
N GLU A 51 -9.53 0.70 -10.51
CA GLU A 51 -10.90 1.10 -10.84
C GLU A 51 -11.92 0.30 -10.00
N GLY A 52 -11.86 -1.03 -10.13
CA GLY A 52 -12.94 -1.96 -9.80
C GLY A 52 -13.52 -1.86 -8.39
N GLY A 53 -12.68 -1.77 -7.36
CA GLY A 53 -13.15 -1.59 -5.99
C GLY A 53 -12.27 -2.22 -4.91
N TYR A 54 -12.84 -2.33 -3.71
CA TYR A 54 -12.26 -2.91 -2.50
C TYR A 54 -13.21 -3.99 -1.96
N ASN A 55 -12.73 -5.21 -1.75
CA ASN A 55 -13.60 -6.32 -1.32
C ASN A 55 -13.73 -6.36 0.21
N ALA A 56 -14.94 -6.24 0.74
CA ALA A 56 -15.24 -6.43 2.16
C ALA A 56 -16.55 -7.19 2.31
N ALA A 57 -16.57 -8.27 3.10
CA ALA A 57 -17.80 -9.02 3.34
C ALA A 57 -18.67 -8.28 4.36
N LEU A 58 -19.64 -7.51 3.87
CA LEU A 58 -20.48 -6.63 4.71
C LEU A 58 -21.92 -7.12 4.84
N GLY A 59 -22.40 -7.97 3.94
CA GLY A 59 -23.78 -8.46 3.94
C GLY A 59 -24.84 -7.37 3.66
N LEU A 60 -24.44 -6.18 3.20
CA LEU A 60 -25.33 -5.03 3.05
C LEU A 60 -26.15 -5.06 1.75
N VAL A 61 -25.61 -5.69 0.71
CA VAL A 61 -26.27 -5.84 -0.60
C VAL A 61 -26.83 -7.25 -0.79
N ASP A 62 -26.03 -8.25 -0.41
CA ASP A 62 -26.42 -9.66 -0.38
C ASP A 62 -26.35 -10.14 1.07
N PRO A 63 -27.50 -10.33 1.77
CA PRO A 63 -27.52 -10.71 3.19
C PRO A 63 -26.90 -12.07 3.52
N GLU A 64 -26.69 -12.91 2.50
CA GLU A 64 -26.02 -14.20 2.60
C GLU A 64 -24.50 -14.10 2.50
N ASP A 65 -23.95 -12.91 2.17
CA ASP A 65 -22.51 -12.70 2.14
C ASP A 65 -21.91 -12.85 3.54
N SER A 66 -20.72 -13.45 3.59
CA SER A 66 -20.07 -13.84 4.83
C SER A 66 -18.56 -13.88 4.66
N VAL A 67 -17.86 -13.76 5.78
CA VAL A 67 -16.40 -13.92 5.87
C VAL A 67 -16.01 -15.30 5.33
N GLU A 68 -16.75 -16.35 5.68
CA GLU A 68 -16.51 -17.73 5.26
C GLU A 68 -16.63 -17.88 3.74
N ALA A 69 -17.64 -17.26 3.13
CA ALA A 69 -17.80 -17.26 1.68
C ALA A 69 -16.62 -16.53 1.00
N HIS A 70 -16.19 -15.39 1.53
CA HIS A 70 -15.07 -14.64 1.00
C HIS A 70 -13.73 -15.39 1.15
N ILE A 71 -13.50 -16.07 2.28
CA ILE A 71 -12.31 -16.94 2.48
C ILE A 71 -12.29 -18.04 1.43
N LYS A 72 -13.41 -18.73 1.23
CA LYS A 72 -13.54 -19.80 0.25
C LYS A 72 -13.23 -19.30 -1.17
N ASP A 73 -13.78 -18.14 -1.54
CA ASP A 73 -13.56 -17.54 -2.86
C ASP A 73 -12.09 -17.16 -3.07
N THR A 74 -11.45 -16.55 -2.06
CA THR A 74 -10.03 -16.17 -2.11
C THR A 74 -9.11 -17.38 -2.21
N LEU A 75 -9.32 -18.42 -1.39
CA LEU A 75 -8.52 -19.66 -1.43
C LEU A 75 -8.67 -20.36 -2.79
N LYS A 76 -9.90 -20.46 -3.30
CA LYS A 76 -10.16 -21.04 -4.62
C LYS A 76 -9.52 -20.20 -5.73
N GLY A 77 -9.63 -18.88 -5.66
CA GLY A 77 -9.05 -17.95 -6.62
C GLY A 77 -7.52 -18.01 -6.68
N GLY A 78 -6.86 -18.19 -5.54
CA GLY A 78 -5.41 -18.43 -5.48
C GLY A 78 -5.00 -19.88 -5.74
N SER A 79 -5.91 -20.73 -6.26
CA SER A 79 -5.66 -22.14 -6.54
C SER A 79 -5.13 -22.92 -5.33
N TYR A 80 -5.51 -22.50 -4.12
CA TYR A 80 -5.06 -23.05 -2.85
C TYR A 80 -3.54 -22.98 -2.60
N LEU A 81 -2.84 -22.11 -3.33
CA LEU A 81 -1.42 -21.80 -3.09
C LEU A 81 -1.22 -20.66 -2.08
N ASN A 82 -2.31 -20.05 -1.61
CA ASN A 82 -2.26 -19.00 -0.60
C ASN A 82 -1.77 -19.54 0.74
N ASP A 83 -1.17 -18.67 1.55
CA ASP A 83 -1.06 -18.90 2.99
C ASP A 83 -2.44 -18.67 3.64
N PRO A 84 -3.08 -19.70 4.22
CA PRO A 84 -4.41 -19.57 4.79
C PRO A 84 -4.47 -18.55 5.94
N LYS A 85 -3.38 -18.37 6.71
CA LYS A 85 -3.34 -17.41 7.81
C LYS A 85 -3.37 -15.98 7.28
N LEU A 86 -2.68 -15.69 6.18
CA LEU A 86 -2.70 -14.37 5.57
C LEU A 86 -4.05 -14.07 4.91
N VAL A 87 -4.71 -15.09 4.34
CA VAL A 87 -6.06 -14.97 3.80
C VAL A 87 -7.07 -14.64 4.92
N ASP A 88 -6.97 -15.34 6.04
CA ASP A 88 -7.83 -15.11 7.21
C ASP A 88 -7.69 -13.68 7.73
N ILE A 89 -6.44 -13.20 7.93
CA ILE A 89 -6.16 -11.81 8.33
C ILE A 89 -6.76 -10.82 7.32
N LEU A 90 -6.45 -10.99 6.03
CA LEU A 90 -6.90 -10.08 4.98
C LEU A 90 -8.41 -9.92 4.97
N ILE A 91 -9.15 -11.02 5.12
CA ILE A 91 -10.59 -11.02 4.93
C ILE A 91 -11.34 -10.58 6.18
N ASN A 92 -10.92 -11.05 7.36
CA ASN A 92 -11.53 -10.63 8.61
C ASN A 92 -11.29 -9.14 8.89
N GLU A 93 -10.11 -8.62 8.55
CA GLU A 93 -9.81 -7.20 8.77
C GLU A 93 -10.36 -6.27 7.67
N SER A 94 -10.73 -6.80 6.51
CA SER A 94 -11.15 -5.99 5.36
C SER A 94 -12.28 -4.99 5.67
N PRO A 95 -13.38 -5.38 6.36
CA PRO A 95 -14.44 -4.45 6.74
C PRO A 95 -13.93 -3.27 7.58
N ASP A 96 -13.11 -3.54 8.60
CA ASP A 96 -12.58 -2.50 9.49
C ASP A 96 -11.59 -1.59 8.75
N ARG A 97 -10.76 -2.15 7.85
CA ARG A 97 -9.84 -1.36 7.03
C ARG A 97 -10.56 -0.52 5.98
N LEU A 98 -11.74 -0.94 5.51
CA LEU A 98 -12.61 -0.12 4.68
C LEU A 98 -13.21 1.03 5.50
N GLN A 99 -13.62 0.77 6.75
CA GLN A 99 -14.10 1.80 7.66
C GLN A 99 -13.01 2.85 7.94
N ASP A 100 -11.77 2.45 8.16
CA ASP A 100 -10.63 3.37 8.30
C ASP A 100 -10.59 4.36 7.11
N LEU A 101 -10.79 3.88 5.88
CA LEU A 101 -10.75 4.72 4.67
C LEU A 101 -11.90 5.74 4.64
N GLU A 102 -13.11 5.32 5.00
CA GLU A 102 -14.27 6.22 5.17
C GLU A 102 -14.03 7.28 6.25
N GLU A 103 -13.41 6.91 7.37
CA GLU A 103 -13.01 7.84 8.43
C GLU A 103 -11.91 8.82 7.99
N TYR A 104 -11.05 8.41 7.06
CA TYR A 104 -10.07 9.29 6.40
C TYR A 104 -10.70 10.16 5.30
N GLY A 105 -11.99 10.00 5.03
CA GLY A 105 -12.77 10.82 4.10
C GLY A 105 -12.95 10.22 2.71
N ALA A 106 -12.67 8.93 2.51
CA ALA A 106 -13.03 8.24 1.27
C ALA A 106 -14.56 8.18 1.12
N LEU A 107 -15.06 8.51 -0.07
CA LEU A 107 -16.48 8.52 -0.39
C LEU A 107 -16.84 7.33 -1.25
N PHE A 108 -17.26 6.22 -0.66
CA PHE A 108 -17.78 5.08 -1.41
C PHE A 108 -19.25 5.27 -1.79
N ASP A 109 -19.63 4.73 -2.96
CA ASP A 109 -20.98 4.80 -3.49
C ASP A 109 -21.98 4.14 -2.54
N ARG A 110 -23.19 4.71 -2.46
CA ARG A 110 -24.23 4.30 -1.53
C ARG A 110 -25.43 3.68 -2.22
N GLN A 111 -26.12 2.81 -1.50
CA GLN A 111 -27.46 2.36 -1.83
C GLN A 111 -28.46 3.50 -1.55
N GLU A 112 -29.71 3.35 -2.01
CA GLU A 112 -30.78 4.30 -1.68
C GLU A 112 -31.03 4.39 -0.17
N SER A 113 -30.72 3.33 0.59
CA SER A 113 -30.78 3.31 2.06
C SER A 113 -29.72 4.19 2.74
N GLY A 114 -28.67 4.60 2.01
CA GLY A 114 -27.49 5.29 2.55
C GLY A 114 -26.37 4.35 3.00
N GLU A 115 -26.59 3.03 2.98
CA GLU A 115 -25.55 2.04 3.25
C GLU A 115 -24.54 1.93 2.11
N LEU A 116 -23.37 1.37 2.38
CA LEU A 116 -22.37 1.12 1.35
C LEU A 116 -22.93 0.23 0.25
N ASN A 117 -22.69 0.62 -0.99
CA ASN A 117 -23.04 -0.18 -2.16
C ASN A 117 -21.89 -1.13 -2.51
N GLN A 118 -22.26 -2.30 -3.03
CA GLN A 118 -21.34 -3.36 -3.41
C GLN A 118 -21.76 -3.95 -4.74
N ARG A 119 -20.79 -4.19 -5.63
CA ARG A 119 -21.05 -4.71 -6.98
C ARG A 119 -20.53 -6.15 -7.15
N PRO A 120 -20.98 -6.87 -8.19
CA PRO A 120 -20.36 -8.13 -8.58
C PRO A 120 -18.92 -7.92 -9.06
N PHE A 121 -18.05 -8.89 -8.78
CA PHE A 121 -16.67 -8.89 -9.29
C PHE A 121 -16.21 -10.32 -9.57
N GLY A 122 -15.20 -10.46 -10.45
CA GLY A 122 -14.74 -11.77 -10.89
C GLY A 122 -14.28 -12.65 -9.73
N GLY A 123 -14.74 -13.91 -9.71
CA GLY A 123 -14.33 -14.90 -8.71
C GLY A 123 -15.01 -14.77 -7.34
N GLN A 124 -15.95 -13.85 -7.17
CA GLN A 124 -16.70 -13.67 -5.92
C GLN A 124 -18.09 -14.32 -6.03
N THR A 125 -18.51 -15.05 -5.00
CA THR A 125 -19.84 -15.67 -4.89
C THR A 125 -20.94 -14.63 -4.68
N TYR A 126 -20.66 -13.57 -3.89
CA TYR A 126 -21.62 -12.50 -3.56
C TYR A 126 -21.05 -11.11 -3.93
N ARG A 127 -21.94 -10.12 -4.01
CA ARG A 127 -21.60 -8.71 -4.22
C ARG A 127 -20.95 -8.15 -2.97
N ARG A 128 -19.61 -8.08 -2.98
CA ARG A 128 -18.81 -7.59 -1.85
C ARG A 128 -17.78 -6.53 -2.19
N THR A 129 -17.74 -6.11 -3.45
CA THR A 129 -16.78 -5.12 -3.93
C THR A 129 -17.37 -3.73 -3.72
N CYS A 130 -16.93 -3.04 -2.66
CA CYS A 130 -17.20 -1.63 -2.40
C CYS A 130 -16.47 -0.76 -3.41
N PHE A 131 -17.07 0.35 -3.83
CA PHE A 131 -16.53 1.12 -4.94
C PHE A 131 -16.91 2.60 -4.92
N GLN A 132 -16.21 3.39 -5.73
CA GLN A 132 -16.59 4.75 -6.10
C GLN A 132 -16.53 4.86 -7.63
N GLY A 133 -17.67 5.00 -8.30
CA GLY A 133 -17.72 5.12 -9.76
C GLY A 133 -16.86 4.06 -10.47
N ASP A 134 -15.86 4.47 -11.24
CA ASP A 134 -14.82 3.62 -11.83
C ASP A 134 -13.42 4.04 -11.39
N ARG A 135 -13.30 4.74 -10.26
CA ARG A 135 -12.05 5.39 -9.81
C ARG A 135 -11.75 5.11 -8.34
N THR A 136 -12.12 3.94 -7.84
CA THR A 136 -11.98 3.59 -6.42
C THR A 136 -10.56 3.76 -5.90
N GLY A 137 -9.55 3.44 -6.70
CA GLY A 137 -8.15 3.62 -6.36
C GLY A 137 -7.74 5.09 -6.21
N HIS A 138 -8.30 5.99 -7.02
CA HIS A 138 -8.11 7.43 -6.88
C HIS A 138 -8.73 7.94 -5.57
N GLU A 139 -9.91 7.45 -5.23
CA GLU A 139 -10.60 7.80 -3.99
C GLU A 139 -9.80 7.35 -2.76
N ILE A 140 -9.36 6.10 -2.74
CA ILE A 140 -8.52 5.53 -1.67
C ILE A 140 -7.23 6.34 -1.52
N MET A 141 -6.54 6.65 -2.62
CA MET A 141 -5.30 7.43 -2.56
C MET A 141 -5.54 8.86 -2.07
N THR A 142 -6.68 9.46 -2.40
CA THR A 142 -7.05 10.80 -1.93
C THR A 142 -7.25 10.78 -0.42
N ALA A 143 -8.04 9.86 0.12
CA ALA A 143 -8.27 9.74 1.55
C ALA A 143 -6.96 9.47 2.33
N LEU A 144 -6.13 8.54 1.85
CA LEU A 144 -4.83 8.26 2.45
C LEU A 144 -3.91 9.48 2.42
N LYS A 145 -3.87 10.23 1.32
CA LYS A 145 -3.09 11.47 1.20
C LYS A 145 -3.52 12.51 2.22
N GLU A 146 -4.82 12.76 2.33
CA GLU A 146 -5.33 13.76 3.27
C GLU A 146 -5.02 13.37 4.73
N GLU A 147 -5.14 12.09 5.07
CA GLU A 147 -4.79 11.60 6.41
C GLU A 147 -3.27 11.71 6.70
N ILE A 148 -2.42 11.43 5.70
CA ILE A 148 -0.96 11.64 5.80
C ILE A 148 -0.62 13.11 6.07
N ILE A 149 -1.26 14.05 5.34
CA ILE A 149 -1.07 15.50 5.50
C ILE A 149 -1.53 15.95 6.88
N LYS A 150 -2.74 15.54 7.30
CA LYS A 150 -3.33 15.86 8.59
C LYS A 150 -2.44 15.44 9.77
N ARG A 151 -1.73 14.32 9.65
CA ARG A 151 -0.79 13.81 10.65
C ARG A 151 0.59 14.45 10.59
N GLY A 152 0.89 15.24 9.56
CA GLY A 152 2.22 15.81 9.36
C GLY A 152 3.31 14.77 9.07
N ILE A 153 2.94 13.60 8.51
CA ILE A 153 3.90 12.57 8.13
C ILE A 153 4.71 13.07 6.93
N LYS A 154 6.04 12.99 7.02
CA LYS A 154 6.95 13.54 6.01
C LYS A 154 7.06 12.61 4.80
N THR A 155 7.15 13.22 3.61
CA THR A 155 7.50 12.52 2.38
C THR A 155 8.76 13.12 1.75
N VAL A 156 9.54 12.29 1.07
CA VAL A 156 10.68 12.69 0.24
C VAL A 156 10.41 12.17 -1.17
N ASP A 157 10.15 13.10 -2.08
CA ASP A 157 9.78 12.80 -3.45
C ASP A 157 11.01 12.73 -4.36
N GLU A 158 10.84 12.07 -5.50
CA GLU A 158 11.85 11.97 -6.56
C GLU A 158 13.21 11.40 -6.09
N VAL A 159 13.18 10.45 -5.15
CA VAL A 159 14.36 9.71 -4.69
C VAL A 159 14.22 8.23 -5.01
N MET A 160 15.15 7.70 -5.81
CA MET A 160 15.23 6.27 -6.10
C MET A 160 16.11 5.58 -5.06
N ILE A 161 15.54 4.70 -4.26
CA ILE A 161 16.33 3.84 -3.36
C ILE A 161 17.10 2.81 -4.19
N THR A 162 18.41 2.72 -3.97
CA THR A 162 19.34 1.89 -4.75
C THR A 162 19.96 0.76 -3.95
N ALA A 163 20.02 0.86 -2.61
CA ALA A 163 20.52 -0.20 -1.75
C ALA A 163 19.89 -0.15 -0.36
N LEU A 164 19.67 -1.34 0.23
CA LEU A 164 19.43 -1.48 1.66
C LEU A 164 20.77 -1.53 2.39
N ILE A 165 20.85 -0.85 3.53
CA ILE A 165 22.05 -0.86 4.37
C ILE A 165 21.85 -1.88 5.47
N LYS A 166 22.80 -2.81 5.55
CA LYS A 166 22.81 -3.90 6.51
C LYS A 166 23.92 -3.66 7.52
N ASP A 167 23.63 -3.94 8.78
CA ASP A 167 24.60 -4.07 9.84
C ASP A 167 25.00 -5.54 9.95
N ASP A 168 26.23 -5.84 9.52
CA ASP A 168 26.83 -7.18 9.54
C ASP A 168 27.69 -7.42 10.80
N SER A 169 27.54 -6.59 11.84
CA SER A 169 28.23 -6.80 13.13
C SER A 169 27.80 -8.10 13.83
N ASP A 170 26.61 -8.61 13.55
CA ASP A 170 26.12 -9.91 14.02
C ASP A 170 26.22 -10.95 12.89
N SER A 171 27.09 -11.95 13.08
CA SER A 171 27.35 -13.01 12.11
C SER A 171 26.18 -13.95 11.82
N ILE A 172 25.13 -13.92 12.66
CA ILE A 172 23.97 -14.83 12.55
C ILE A 172 22.76 -14.09 11.97
N LEU A 173 22.58 -12.81 12.29
CA LEU A 173 21.44 -12.01 11.84
C LEU A 173 21.89 -10.63 11.34
N SER A 174 22.05 -10.51 10.02
CA SER A 174 22.26 -9.22 9.37
C SER A 174 20.99 -8.37 9.45
N LYS A 175 21.07 -7.20 10.10
CA LYS A 175 19.92 -6.31 10.33
C LYS A 175 19.91 -5.18 9.32
N VAL A 176 18.77 -4.89 8.73
CA VAL A 176 18.61 -3.69 7.89
C VAL A 176 18.51 -2.46 8.80
N ILE A 177 19.44 -1.52 8.65
CA ILE A 177 19.55 -0.28 9.46
C ILE A 177 19.23 0.99 8.66
N GLY A 178 18.75 0.84 7.43
CA GLY A 178 18.44 1.95 6.56
C GLY A 178 18.51 1.61 5.08
N ALA A 179 18.58 2.66 4.27
CA ALA A 179 18.73 2.55 2.82
C ALA A 179 19.51 3.76 2.27
N VAL A 180 20.11 3.59 1.09
CA VAL A 180 20.70 4.67 0.31
C VAL A 180 19.83 4.92 -0.92
N GLY A 181 19.61 6.20 -1.22
CA GLY A 181 18.88 6.64 -2.40
C GLY A 181 19.62 7.70 -3.19
N LEU A 182 19.27 7.80 -4.46
CA LEU A 182 19.68 8.85 -5.39
C LEU A 182 18.55 9.87 -5.53
N ASP A 183 18.82 11.12 -5.18
CA ASP A 183 17.97 12.26 -5.49
C ASP A 183 18.00 12.50 -7.01
N LEU A 184 16.88 12.25 -7.68
CA LEU A 184 16.79 12.33 -9.14
C LEU A 184 16.80 13.78 -9.66
N LYS A 185 16.56 14.76 -8.78
CA LYS A 185 16.57 16.18 -9.13
C LYS A 185 17.99 16.75 -9.09
N ASN A 186 18.76 16.40 -8.06
CA ASN A 186 20.08 17.00 -7.81
C ASN A 186 21.26 16.05 -8.06
N ASN A 187 21.00 14.75 -8.26
CA ASN A 187 21.99 13.68 -8.33
C ASN A 187 22.79 13.49 -7.02
N ASP A 188 22.22 13.90 -5.90
CA ASP A 188 22.81 13.72 -4.57
C ASP A 188 22.52 12.33 -4.02
N ILE A 189 23.49 11.78 -3.28
CA ILE A 189 23.31 10.54 -2.52
C ILE A 189 22.74 10.89 -1.14
N ILE A 190 21.62 10.25 -0.79
CA ILE A 190 20.98 10.41 0.51
C ILE A 190 21.06 9.08 1.26
N TYR A 191 21.57 9.13 2.48
CA TYR A 191 21.50 8.02 3.42
C TYR A 191 20.28 8.20 4.34
N PHE A 192 19.38 7.22 4.32
CA PHE A 192 18.24 7.15 5.22
C PHE A 192 18.56 6.17 6.34
N GLN A 193 18.84 6.67 7.54
CA GLN A 193 19.04 5.85 8.72
C GLN A 193 17.69 5.57 9.38
N ALA A 194 17.36 4.29 9.58
CA ALA A 194 16.08 3.88 10.14
C ALA A 194 16.20 2.64 11.03
N LYS A 195 15.31 2.51 12.02
CA LYS A 195 15.26 1.32 12.89
C LYS A 195 14.51 0.16 12.22
N ALA A 196 13.59 0.49 11.30
CA ALA A 196 12.89 -0.46 10.46
C ALA A 196 12.71 0.11 9.04
N VAL A 197 12.69 -0.77 8.05
CA VAL A 197 12.45 -0.42 6.64
C VAL A 197 11.28 -1.24 6.12
N VAL A 198 10.28 -0.58 5.52
CA VAL A 198 9.14 -1.20 4.87
C VAL A 198 9.26 -1.02 3.37
N LEU A 199 9.34 -2.13 2.63
CA LEU A 199 9.30 -2.12 1.17
C LEU A 199 7.84 -2.11 0.69
N ALA A 200 7.42 -1.00 0.08
CA ALA A 200 6.09 -0.80 -0.48
C ALA A 200 6.16 -0.33 -1.95
N THR A 201 7.12 -0.88 -2.71
CA THR A 201 7.51 -0.40 -4.05
C THR A 201 6.53 -0.79 -5.18
N GLY A 202 5.55 -1.66 -4.90
CA GLY A 202 4.63 -2.22 -5.88
C GLY A 202 5.26 -3.32 -6.75
N GLY A 203 4.58 -3.67 -7.83
CA GLY A 203 4.95 -4.80 -8.71
C GLY A 203 6.02 -4.49 -9.77
N ALA A 204 6.17 -5.45 -10.68
CA ALA A 204 7.17 -5.46 -11.75
C ALA A 204 6.54 -5.66 -13.15
N GLY A 205 5.38 -5.03 -13.41
CA GLY A 205 4.65 -5.23 -14.66
C GLY A 205 5.42 -4.84 -15.94
N GLN A 206 6.41 -3.94 -15.84
CA GLN A 206 7.27 -3.52 -16.95
C GLN A 206 8.29 -4.60 -17.39
N LEU A 207 8.32 -5.76 -16.73
CA LEU A 207 9.05 -6.94 -17.24
C LEU A 207 8.39 -7.51 -18.51
N PHE A 208 7.13 -7.17 -18.77
CA PHE A 208 6.38 -7.66 -19.92
C PHE A 208 6.26 -6.56 -20.99
N PRO A 209 6.25 -6.91 -22.29
CA PRO A 209 6.20 -5.95 -23.38
C PRO A 209 4.88 -5.18 -23.45
N VAL A 210 3.78 -5.77 -22.95
CA VAL A 210 2.46 -5.14 -22.88
C VAL A 210 1.98 -5.26 -21.44
N THR A 211 1.66 -4.13 -20.82
CA THR A 211 1.24 -4.07 -19.41
C THR A 211 0.31 -2.90 -19.16
N SER A 212 -0.63 -3.07 -18.23
CA SER A 212 -1.47 -1.98 -17.71
C SER A 212 -0.76 -1.14 -16.63
N ASN A 213 0.44 -1.56 -16.21
CA ASN A 213 1.19 -0.91 -15.15
C ASN A 213 1.88 0.36 -15.67
N THR A 214 2.07 1.35 -14.79
CA THR A 214 2.86 2.54 -15.15
C THR A 214 4.32 2.16 -15.45
N THR A 215 5.01 3.04 -16.18
CA THR A 215 6.42 2.87 -16.56
C THR A 215 7.37 2.75 -15.36
N GLN A 216 6.93 3.16 -14.17
CA GLN A 216 7.70 3.07 -12.93
C GLN A 216 7.59 1.71 -12.22
N LYS A 217 6.79 0.75 -12.72
CA LYS A 217 6.63 -0.59 -12.12
C LYS A 217 7.65 -1.58 -12.68
N ASN A 218 8.91 -1.33 -12.37
CA ASN A 218 10.09 -2.05 -12.84
C ASN A 218 10.67 -3.04 -11.82
N GLY A 219 9.98 -3.28 -10.70
CA GLY A 219 10.41 -4.27 -9.71
C GLY A 219 11.57 -3.85 -8.81
N ASP A 220 11.79 -2.54 -8.60
CA ASP A 220 12.89 -2.02 -7.77
C ASP A 220 13.02 -2.72 -6.41
N GLY A 221 11.91 -2.94 -5.68
CA GLY A 221 11.94 -3.62 -4.37
C GLY A 221 12.34 -5.09 -4.43
N PHE A 222 12.07 -5.80 -5.53
CA PHE A 222 12.53 -7.17 -5.71
C PHE A 222 14.05 -7.22 -5.92
N ALA A 223 14.62 -6.22 -6.59
CA ALA A 223 16.06 -6.11 -6.78
C ALA A 223 16.82 -5.69 -5.50
N LEU A 224 16.14 -5.01 -4.57
CA LEU A 224 16.70 -4.59 -3.28
C LEU A 224 16.75 -5.72 -2.24
N ALA A 225 15.88 -6.73 -2.35
CA ALA A 225 15.70 -7.81 -1.38
C ALA A 225 16.70 -8.95 -1.59
#